data_AF-A0A5C7FZL9-F1
#
_entry.id   AF-A0A5C7FZL9-F1
#
_cell.length_a   1.000
_cell.length_b   1.000
_cell.length_c   1.000
_cell.angle_alpha   90.00
_cell.angle_beta   90.00
_cell.angle_gamma   90.00
#
_symmetry.space_group_name_H-M   'P 1'
#
loop_
_entity.id
_entity.type
_entity.pdbx_description
1 polymer ?
#
loop_
_entity_poly.entity_id
_entity_poly.type
_entity_poly.pdbx_seq_one_letter_code
_entity_poly.pdbx_strand_id
1 'polypeptide(L)'
;MMKTIARPLAAALLAGVSLCAQAVPHVFLVQNSGWMEPFYSDPKSPFKPLVAALAGSVVQPGDALVLASFNQAREGAPSPRALLSFKAGEEPVRARVAHAIASLDTARKPGGAALADTDLGEAVRAATGQVLKGQPGIVWLVTNNRNSPNNDQATAIRNREFYALIHGGDAITKALAFPLRMPVAGKHYSANGLMVYAFAVGPQGAAALDALLASGRIAQVITEPPARLKPLDRDTVRLAPRRVVNAPGVSFTSDARGVLRADVAPDARTPQARIEWYLENTMYPYTISSATLSARSLLAGESRPIALDTQRVRALAPGQPAPLGSSMALPVAQIPDKWSLAALKSAGSAYVLPGRIELHLADQELALSQAFRQRMAALFPGDPLPDIFIPPARVQASTAVLPVEVRVHYGMGPLLALVGALLALLALLAVAAWALARPRKVQVTVDEEMRTMRGRAGTTQAIHDRHGEQVAQLKTTLFGHRLLDVREGAQVRLGR
;
A
#
# COMPACT_ATOMS: atom_id res chain seq x y z
N MET A 1 1.54 -4.80 56.56
CA MET A 1 2.51 -4.13 55.67
C MET A 1 2.55 -4.92 54.36
N MET A 2 1.84 -4.43 53.34
CA MET A 2 2.38 -3.76 52.13
C MET A 2 2.79 -4.79 51.06
N LYS A 3 1.88 -5.16 50.14
CA LYS A 3 1.54 -4.53 48.84
C LYS A 3 2.62 -4.71 47.76
N THR A 4 2.29 -5.54 46.76
CA THR A 4 2.56 -5.45 45.30
C THR A 4 1.91 -6.70 44.69
N ILE A 5 0.70 -6.74 44.09
CA ILE A 5 0.04 -6.00 42.99
C ILE A 5 0.78 -6.06 41.64
N ALA A 6 0.09 -6.67 40.66
CA ALA A 6 0.16 -6.51 39.19
C ALA A 6 1.38 -7.15 38.48
N ARG A 7 1.28 -7.88 37.35
CA ARG A 7 0.30 -7.85 36.23
C ARG A 7 0.57 -9.03 35.28
N PRO A 8 -0.44 -9.72 34.71
CA PRO A 8 -0.37 -10.31 33.38
C PRO A 8 -1.02 -9.32 32.40
N LEU A 9 -0.23 -8.62 31.58
CA LEU A 9 -0.79 -7.72 30.56
C LEU A 9 0.14 -7.62 29.35
N ALA A 10 0.18 -8.68 28.54
CA ALA A 10 0.86 -8.64 27.24
C ALA A 10 0.18 -9.56 26.19
N ALA A 11 -1.14 -9.72 26.26
CA ALA A 11 -1.90 -10.50 25.27
C ALA A 11 -3.16 -9.78 24.72
N ALA A 12 -3.38 -8.50 25.06
CA ALA A 12 -4.59 -7.76 24.66
C ALA A 12 -4.33 -6.56 23.71
N LEU A 13 -3.13 -6.44 23.11
CA LEU A 13 -2.78 -5.32 22.22
C LEU A 13 -2.66 -5.68 20.73
N LEU A 14 -3.06 -6.90 20.33
CA LEU A 14 -3.14 -7.32 18.92
C LEU A 14 -4.59 -7.43 18.39
N ALA A 15 -5.58 -7.01 19.17
CA ALA A 15 -6.93 -6.81 18.67
C ALA A 15 -7.02 -5.46 17.97
N GLY A 16 -6.80 -5.48 16.65
CA GLY A 16 -7.39 -4.57 15.68
C GLY A 16 -7.30 -3.08 16.00
N VAL A 17 -6.22 -2.43 15.58
CA VAL A 17 -6.39 -1.09 14.99
C VAL A 17 -7.10 -1.32 13.66
N SER A 18 -8.42 -1.54 13.71
CA SER A 18 -9.27 -1.16 12.59
C SER A 18 -9.05 0.33 12.47
N LEU A 19 -8.22 0.75 11.51
CA LEU A 19 -8.25 2.12 11.01
C LEU A 19 -9.74 2.42 10.79
N CYS A 20 -10.35 3.24 11.66
CA CYS A 20 -11.66 3.78 11.39
C CYS A 20 -11.53 4.47 10.05
N ALA A 21 -12.03 3.83 8.99
CA ALA A 21 -12.14 4.47 7.69
C ALA A 21 -12.89 5.77 7.96
N GLN A 22 -12.24 6.91 7.67
CA GLN A 22 -12.89 8.20 7.81
C GLN A 22 -14.17 8.15 6.97
N ALA A 23 -15.28 8.59 7.56
CA ALA A 23 -16.55 8.66 6.86
C ALA A 23 -16.40 9.57 5.63
N VAL A 24 -16.83 9.08 4.47
CA VAL A 24 -16.71 9.77 3.19
C VAL A 24 -18.11 10.17 2.73
N PRO A 25 -18.40 11.47 2.53
CA PRO A 25 -19.68 11.91 1.99
C PRO A 25 -19.90 11.40 0.56
N HIS A 26 -21.12 10.93 0.30
CA HIS A 26 -21.59 10.47 -1.00
C HIS A 26 -22.75 11.34 -1.49
N VAL A 27 -22.69 11.78 -2.74
CA VAL A 27 -23.79 12.49 -3.40
C VAL A 27 -24.22 11.71 -4.63
N PHE A 28 -25.46 11.24 -4.66
CA PHE A 28 -26.08 10.55 -5.80
C PHE A 28 -26.96 11.52 -6.58
N LEU A 29 -26.58 11.78 -7.82
CA LEU A 29 -27.31 12.58 -8.80
C LEU A 29 -27.96 11.63 -9.81
N VAL A 30 -29.30 11.61 -9.82
CA VAL A 30 -30.10 10.77 -10.73
C VAL A 30 -30.77 11.65 -11.78
N GLN A 31 -30.42 11.48 -13.05
CA GLN A 31 -31.02 12.30 -14.11
C GLN A 31 -32.50 11.95 -14.26
N ASN A 32 -33.35 12.97 -14.33
CA ASN A 32 -34.78 12.80 -14.60
C ASN A 32 -35.31 13.70 -15.72
N SER A 33 -34.47 14.10 -16.68
CA SER A 33 -34.90 14.84 -17.87
C SER A 33 -35.66 13.96 -18.87
N GLY A 34 -36.19 14.56 -19.93
CA GLY A 34 -37.07 13.88 -20.88
C GLY A 34 -36.47 12.66 -21.57
N TRP A 35 -35.18 12.68 -21.90
CA TRP A 35 -34.50 11.53 -22.51
C TRP A 35 -34.40 10.31 -21.60
N MET A 36 -34.66 10.48 -20.31
CA MET A 36 -34.73 9.38 -19.35
C MET A 36 -36.09 8.69 -19.35
N GLU A 37 -37.10 9.16 -20.10
CA GLU A 37 -38.45 8.57 -20.14
C GLU A 37 -38.49 7.04 -20.14
N PRO A 38 -37.83 6.33 -21.06
CA PRO A 38 -37.88 4.86 -21.07
C PRO A 38 -37.33 4.22 -19.79
N PHE A 39 -36.41 4.86 -19.08
CA PHE A 39 -35.87 4.34 -17.82
C PHE A 39 -36.86 4.46 -16.65
N TYR A 40 -37.84 5.36 -16.75
CA TYR A 40 -38.88 5.59 -15.75
C TYR A 40 -40.21 4.92 -16.10
N SER A 41 -40.57 4.88 -17.39
CA SER A 41 -41.86 4.39 -17.87
C SER A 41 -41.90 2.90 -18.21
N ASP A 42 -40.76 2.30 -18.58
CA ASP A 42 -40.67 0.85 -18.82
C ASP A 42 -40.82 0.09 -17.49
N PRO A 43 -41.88 -0.73 -17.30
CA PRO A 43 -42.09 -1.47 -16.06
C PRO A 43 -40.99 -2.47 -15.72
N LYS A 44 -40.19 -2.88 -16.72
CA LYS A 44 -39.07 -3.81 -16.57
C LYS A 44 -37.74 -3.10 -16.36
N SER A 45 -37.71 -1.77 -16.37
CA SER A 45 -36.49 -0.99 -16.21
C SER A 45 -35.78 -1.30 -14.88
N PRO A 46 -34.52 -1.77 -14.89
CA PRO A 46 -33.74 -1.96 -13.68
C PRO A 46 -33.13 -0.66 -13.16
N PHE A 47 -33.47 0.51 -13.74
CA PHE A 47 -32.84 1.80 -13.44
C PHE A 47 -32.90 2.20 -11.96
N LYS A 48 -34.10 2.27 -11.38
CA LYS A 48 -34.27 2.62 -9.95
C LYS A 48 -33.61 1.55 -9.05
N PRO A 49 -33.84 0.23 -9.25
CA PRO A 49 -33.14 -0.81 -8.51
C PRO A 49 -31.61 -0.69 -8.56
N LEU A 50 -31.03 -0.33 -9.71
CA LEU A 50 -29.59 -0.14 -9.88
C LEU A 50 -29.06 0.99 -8.97
N VAL A 51 -29.73 2.16 -8.95
CA VAL A 51 -29.33 3.29 -8.10
C VAL A 51 -29.31 2.88 -6.62
N ALA A 52 -30.38 2.21 -6.17
CA ALA A 52 -30.49 1.74 -4.79
C ALA A 52 -29.44 0.67 -4.45
N ALA A 53 -29.20 -0.28 -5.36
CA ALA A 53 -28.19 -1.32 -5.18
C ALA A 53 -26.78 -0.72 -5.10
N LEU A 54 -26.44 0.20 -5.99
CA LEU A 54 -25.15 0.89 -6.00
C LEU A 54 -24.93 1.64 -4.68
N ALA A 55 -25.90 2.46 -4.27
CA ALA A 55 -25.83 3.19 -3.01
C ALA A 55 -25.66 2.25 -1.80
N GLY A 56 -26.42 1.16 -1.76
CA GLY A 56 -26.32 0.16 -0.70
C GLY A 56 -24.99 -0.59 -0.65
N SER A 57 -24.27 -0.68 -1.78
CA SER A 57 -22.98 -1.37 -1.85
C SER A 57 -21.80 -0.46 -1.49
N VAL A 58 -21.84 0.82 -1.92
CA VAL A 58 -20.70 1.74 -1.78
C VAL A 58 -20.72 2.58 -0.51
N VAL A 59 -21.89 2.86 0.06
CA VAL A 59 -22.01 3.69 1.28
C VAL A 59 -21.83 2.82 2.52
N GLN A 60 -20.98 3.27 3.43
CA GLN A 60 -20.61 2.56 4.65
C GLN A 60 -21.22 3.22 5.89
N PRO A 61 -21.33 2.49 7.02
CA PRO A 61 -21.76 3.08 8.28
C PRO A 61 -20.90 4.29 8.66
N GLY A 62 -21.55 5.41 8.99
CA GLY A 62 -20.91 6.68 9.31
C GLY A 62 -20.86 7.66 8.13
N ASP A 63 -20.97 7.21 6.88
CA ASP A 63 -20.95 8.08 5.70
C ASP A 63 -22.19 8.98 5.62
N ALA A 64 -22.02 10.21 5.16
CA ALA A 64 -23.16 11.05 4.79
C ALA A 64 -23.61 10.68 3.36
N LEU A 65 -24.92 10.57 3.13
CA LEU A 65 -25.50 10.33 1.82
C LEU A 65 -26.50 11.44 1.50
N VAL A 66 -26.32 12.08 0.34
CA VAL A 66 -27.33 12.94 -0.29
C VAL A 66 -27.76 12.31 -1.62
N LEU A 67 -29.05 12.17 -1.83
CA LEU A 67 -29.65 11.74 -3.09
C LEU A 67 -30.46 12.90 -3.65
N ALA A 68 -30.21 13.23 -4.92
CA ALA A 68 -30.91 14.28 -5.63
C ALA A 68 -31.25 13.85 -7.06
N SER A 69 -32.39 14.33 -7.57
CA SER A 69 -32.70 14.27 -8.99
C SER A 69 -32.15 15.50 -9.71
N PHE A 70 -31.74 15.39 -10.97
CA PHE A 70 -31.29 16.55 -11.73
C PHE A 70 -31.78 16.55 -13.19
N ASN A 71 -31.92 17.76 -13.71
CA ASN A 71 -32.22 18.16 -15.08
C ASN A 71 -31.69 19.62 -15.26
N GLN A 72 -32.19 20.40 -16.20
CA GLN A 72 -31.86 21.82 -16.34
C GLN A 72 -32.64 22.68 -15.32
N ALA A 73 -31.95 23.47 -14.49
CA ALA A 73 -32.63 24.40 -13.58
C ALA A 73 -33.41 25.48 -14.36
N ARG A 74 -34.60 25.80 -13.85
CA ARG A 74 -35.45 26.90 -14.35
C ARG A 74 -36.11 27.60 -13.19
N GLU A 75 -36.59 28.82 -13.42
CA GLU A 75 -37.43 29.53 -12.45
C GLU A 75 -38.65 28.67 -12.07
N GLY A 76 -38.88 28.49 -10.77
CA GLY A 76 -39.94 27.60 -10.24
C GLY A 76 -39.64 26.09 -10.31
N ALA A 77 -38.52 25.66 -10.90
CA ALA A 77 -38.09 24.27 -10.96
C ALA A 77 -36.57 24.16 -10.72
N PRO A 78 -36.11 24.21 -9.45
CA PRO A 78 -34.70 24.11 -9.13
C PRO A 78 -34.12 22.73 -9.44
N SER A 79 -32.87 22.70 -9.88
CA SER A 79 -32.10 21.49 -10.16
C SER A 79 -30.63 21.70 -9.72
N PRO A 80 -29.97 20.71 -9.09
CA PRO A 80 -30.52 19.46 -8.58
C PRO A 80 -31.56 19.66 -7.46
N ARG A 81 -32.55 18.76 -7.38
CA ARG A 81 -33.56 18.71 -6.33
C ARG A 81 -33.29 17.55 -5.37
N ALA A 82 -33.06 17.87 -4.09
CA ALA A 82 -32.85 16.85 -3.06
C ALA A 82 -34.08 15.96 -2.88
N LEU A 83 -33.86 14.65 -2.75
CA LEU A 83 -34.87 13.63 -2.50
C LEU A 83 -34.70 13.01 -1.11
N LEU A 84 -33.45 12.83 -0.67
CA LEU A 84 -33.11 12.21 0.61
C LEU A 84 -31.73 12.69 1.06
N SER A 85 -31.57 12.92 2.36
CA SER A 85 -30.27 13.23 2.98
C SER A 85 -30.20 12.61 4.37
N PHE A 86 -29.17 11.82 4.66
CA PHE A 86 -28.98 11.21 5.97
C PHE A 86 -27.53 10.79 6.19
N LYS A 87 -27.18 10.50 7.44
CA LYS A 87 -25.94 9.80 7.79
C LYS A 87 -26.23 8.31 7.91
N ALA A 88 -25.51 7.48 7.18
CA ALA A 88 -25.65 6.03 7.21
C ALA A 88 -25.34 5.50 8.61
N GLY A 89 -26.22 4.63 9.12
CA GLY A 89 -26.09 3.95 10.40
C GLY A 89 -26.28 2.45 10.21
N GLU A 90 -27.01 1.82 11.12
CA GLU A 90 -27.32 0.38 11.03
C GLU A 90 -28.43 0.06 10.02
N GLU A 91 -29.22 1.07 9.63
CA GLU A 91 -30.32 0.90 8.69
C GLU A 91 -29.84 0.54 7.27
N PRO A 92 -30.58 -0.34 6.53
CA PRO A 92 -30.22 -0.69 5.16
C PRO A 92 -30.33 0.51 4.20
N VAL A 93 -29.18 1.07 3.80
CA VAL A 93 -29.09 2.19 2.83
C VAL A 93 -29.88 1.90 1.55
N ARG A 94 -29.78 0.68 1.02
CA ARG A 94 -30.49 0.25 -0.20
C ARG A 94 -32.00 0.48 -0.10
N ALA A 95 -32.61 0.09 1.02
CA ALA A 95 -34.07 0.20 1.19
C ALA A 95 -34.52 1.67 1.27
N ARG A 96 -33.75 2.51 1.96
CA ARG A 96 -34.03 3.95 2.08
C ARG A 96 -33.93 4.67 0.74
N VAL A 97 -32.87 4.39 -0.02
CA VAL A 97 -32.69 4.94 -1.37
C VAL A 97 -33.79 4.44 -2.30
N ALA A 98 -34.13 3.14 -2.27
CA ALA A 98 -35.21 2.57 -3.07
C ALA A 98 -36.57 3.25 -2.78
N HIS A 99 -36.87 3.52 -1.51
CA HIS A 99 -38.08 4.23 -1.13
C HIS A 99 -38.11 5.67 -1.66
N ALA A 100 -37.00 6.42 -1.50
CA ALA A 100 -36.92 7.81 -1.93
C ALA A 100 -37.00 7.99 -3.46
N ILE A 101 -36.50 7.05 -4.25
CA ILE A 101 -36.57 7.11 -5.72
C ILE A 101 -37.83 6.48 -6.31
N ALA A 102 -38.66 5.80 -5.50
CA ALA A 102 -39.80 5.04 -6.00
C ALA A 102 -40.77 5.92 -6.79
N SER A 103 -41.10 7.11 -6.27
CA SER A 103 -41.98 8.08 -6.91
C SER A 103 -41.29 9.03 -7.89
N LEU A 104 -39.97 8.91 -8.09
CA LEU A 104 -39.26 9.76 -9.04
C LEU A 104 -39.72 9.42 -10.47
N ASP A 105 -40.05 10.44 -11.23
CA ASP A 105 -40.46 10.35 -12.63
C ASP A 105 -39.75 11.43 -13.45
N THR A 106 -39.90 11.37 -14.77
CA THR A 106 -39.48 12.39 -15.72
C THR A 106 -40.04 13.76 -15.38
N ALA A 107 -39.14 14.75 -15.32
CA ALA A 107 -39.47 16.14 -15.08
C ALA A 107 -40.06 16.79 -16.34
N ARG A 108 -40.95 17.75 -16.10
CA ARG A 108 -41.55 18.61 -17.12
C ARG A 108 -41.10 20.06 -16.92
N LYS A 109 -41.13 20.83 -18.00
CA LYS A 109 -40.87 22.28 -17.95
C LYS A 109 -41.99 22.97 -17.18
N PRO A 110 -41.69 24.01 -16.37
CA PRO A 110 -42.72 24.80 -15.69
C PRO A 110 -43.78 25.31 -16.68
N GLY A 111 -45.06 25.22 -16.29
CA GLY A 111 -46.17 25.77 -17.07
C GLY A 111 -46.52 25.03 -18.37
N GLY A 112 -45.99 23.81 -18.62
CA GLY A 112 -46.28 23.07 -19.84
C GLY A 112 -46.16 21.55 -19.74
N ALA A 113 -46.57 20.86 -20.81
CA ALA A 113 -46.46 19.40 -20.92
C ALA A 113 -45.10 18.92 -21.41
N ALA A 114 -44.25 19.82 -21.93
CA ALA A 114 -42.94 19.49 -22.48
C ALA A 114 -42.00 18.93 -21.41
N LEU A 115 -41.20 17.93 -21.77
CA LEU A 115 -40.23 17.33 -20.87
C LEU A 115 -39.04 18.27 -20.63
N ALA A 116 -38.43 18.16 -19.44
CA ALA A 116 -37.27 18.97 -19.05
C ALA A 116 -36.00 18.58 -19.82
N ASP A 117 -35.11 19.55 -20.01
CA ASP A 117 -33.79 19.36 -20.64
C ASP A 117 -32.73 18.90 -19.62
N THR A 118 -31.53 18.54 -20.08
CA THR A 118 -30.42 18.09 -19.23
C THR A 118 -29.30 19.13 -19.18
N ASP A 119 -28.80 19.46 -17.99
CA ASP A 119 -27.53 20.16 -17.79
C ASP A 119 -26.65 19.36 -16.80
N LEU A 120 -25.68 18.62 -17.34
CA LEU A 120 -24.79 17.77 -16.54
C LEU A 120 -23.79 18.61 -15.74
N GLY A 121 -23.34 19.73 -16.33
CA GLY A 121 -22.34 20.60 -15.73
C GLY A 121 -22.87 21.32 -14.50
N GLU A 122 -24.10 21.84 -14.57
CA GLU A 122 -24.79 22.44 -13.43
C GLU A 122 -24.92 21.46 -12.27
N ALA A 123 -25.39 20.24 -12.55
CA ALA A 123 -25.62 19.24 -11.53
C ALA A 123 -24.33 18.90 -10.75
N VAL A 124 -23.23 18.64 -11.47
CA VAL A 124 -21.95 18.29 -10.83
C VAL A 124 -21.35 19.49 -10.09
N ARG A 125 -21.42 20.71 -10.64
CA ARG A 125 -20.97 21.92 -9.92
C ARG A 125 -21.75 22.18 -8.64
N ALA A 126 -23.07 21.97 -8.66
CA ALA A 126 -23.90 22.08 -7.46
C ALA A 126 -23.51 21.02 -6.42
N ALA A 127 -23.29 19.77 -6.85
CA ALA A 127 -22.86 18.69 -5.95
C ALA A 127 -21.49 18.98 -5.29
N THR A 128 -20.49 19.41 -6.07
CA THR A 128 -19.14 19.68 -5.54
C THR A 128 -19.07 20.98 -4.75
N GLY A 129 -19.70 22.06 -5.24
CA GLY A 129 -19.62 23.40 -4.67
C GLY A 129 -20.63 23.68 -3.55
N GLN A 130 -21.87 23.21 -3.67
CA GLN A 130 -22.94 23.55 -2.73
C GLN A 130 -23.21 22.44 -1.72
N VAL A 131 -23.27 21.18 -2.17
CA VAL A 131 -23.57 20.02 -1.30
C VAL A 131 -22.33 19.62 -0.50
N LEU A 132 -21.21 19.34 -1.19
CA LEU A 132 -19.96 18.99 -0.53
C LEU A 132 -19.23 20.21 0.04
N LYS A 133 -19.57 21.44 -0.39
CA LYS A 133 -18.91 22.69 0.05
C LYS A 133 -17.38 22.63 -0.13
N GLY A 134 -16.92 22.02 -1.21
CA GLY A 134 -15.49 21.79 -1.49
C GLY A 134 -14.81 20.75 -0.59
N GLN A 135 -15.55 20.09 0.32
CA GLN A 135 -15.00 19.02 1.15
C GLN A 135 -14.80 17.73 0.34
N PRO A 136 -13.87 16.85 0.75
CA PRO A 136 -13.69 15.58 0.10
C PRO A 136 -14.94 14.71 0.13
N GLY A 137 -15.18 13.97 -0.94
CA GLY A 137 -16.36 13.12 -1.10
C GLY A 137 -16.42 12.46 -2.47
N ILE A 138 -17.48 11.69 -2.71
CA ILE A 138 -17.71 10.99 -3.99
C ILE A 138 -19.07 11.38 -4.55
N VAL A 139 -19.09 11.96 -5.75
CA VAL A 139 -20.31 12.26 -6.50
C VAL A 139 -20.56 11.15 -7.52
N TRP A 140 -21.70 10.47 -7.39
CA TRP A 140 -22.20 9.47 -8.32
C TRP A 140 -23.24 10.10 -9.23
N LEU A 141 -22.98 10.12 -10.54
CA LEU A 141 -23.89 10.70 -11.54
C LEU A 141 -24.46 9.57 -12.41
N VAL A 142 -25.79 9.44 -12.45
CA VAL A 142 -26.49 8.41 -13.23
C VAL A 142 -27.29 9.09 -14.34
N THR A 143 -26.93 8.81 -15.59
CA THR A 143 -27.38 9.55 -16.78
C THR A 143 -27.42 8.64 -18.01
N ASN A 144 -28.24 8.96 -19.00
CA ASN A 144 -28.16 8.32 -20.33
C ASN A 144 -27.15 8.99 -21.28
N ASN A 145 -26.46 10.03 -20.80
CA ASN A 145 -25.40 10.75 -21.50
C ASN A 145 -25.82 11.39 -22.85
N ARG A 146 -27.13 11.64 -23.03
CA ARG A 146 -27.68 12.32 -24.19
C ARG A 146 -27.96 13.79 -23.88
N ASN A 147 -27.55 14.65 -24.81
CA ASN A 147 -27.98 16.05 -24.86
C ASN A 147 -29.33 16.12 -25.58
N SER A 148 -30.23 17.00 -25.15
CA SER A 148 -31.49 17.20 -25.89
C SER A 148 -31.21 17.73 -27.30
N PRO A 149 -31.93 17.30 -28.35
CA PRO A 149 -31.76 17.80 -29.72
C PRO A 149 -32.19 19.27 -29.83
N ASN A 150 -33.03 19.73 -28.90
CA ASN A 150 -33.41 21.13 -28.74
C ASN A 150 -32.58 21.84 -27.66
N ASN A 151 -31.45 21.25 -27.21
CA ASN A 151 -30.52 22.01 -26.38
C ASN A 151 -30.07 23.22 -27.20
N ASP A 152 -30.19 24.40 -26.60
CA ASP A 152 -29.59 25.58 -27.18
C ASP A 152 -28.06 25.37 -27.33
N GLN A 153 -27.46 26.08 -28.29
CA GLN A 153 -26.03 26.00 -28.55
C GLN A 153 -25.21 26.31 -27.28
N ALA A 154 -25.77 27.13 -26.37
CA ALA A 154 -25.20 27.45 -25.08
C ALA A 154 -25.09 26.22 -24.15
N THR A 155 -26.08 25.33 -24.11
CA THR A 155 -26.03 24.09 -23.31
C THR A 155 -25.00 23.11 -23.87
N ALA A 156 -24.88 23.00 -25.21
CA ALA A 156 -23.83 22.19 -25.82
C ALA A 156 -22.41 22.72 -25.52
N ILE A 157 -22.25 24.05 -25.43
CA ILE A 157 -21.00 24.69 -24.99
C ILE A 157 -20.75 24.40 -23.50
N ARG A 158 -21.74 24.62 -22.62
CA ARG A 158 -21.63 24.34 -21.18
C ARG A 158 -21.26 22.89 -20.87
N ASN A 159 -21.78 21.94 -21.65
CA ASN A 159 -21.42 20.52 -21.49
C ASN A 159 -19.99 20.23 -21.95
N ARG A 160 -19.49 20.90 -23.00
CA ARG A 160 -18.06 20.82 -23.38
C ARG A 160 -17.14 21.46 -22.34
N GLU A 161 -17.52 22.63 -21.81
CA GLU A 161 -16.81 23.29 -20.72
C GLU A 161 -16.74 22.40 -19.48
N PHE A 162 -17.82 21.67 -19.18
CA PHE A 162 -17.82 20.69 -18.10
C PHE A 162 -16.79 19.58 -18.32
N TYR A 163 -16.67 19.02 -19.52
CA TYR A 163 -15.66 18.00 -19.79
C TYR A 163 -14.23 18.55 -19.71
N ALA A 164 -14.01 19.79 -20.12
CA ALA A 164 -12.75 20.50 -19.89
C ALA A 164 -12.47 20.66 -18.38
N LEU A 165 -13.48 20.95 -17.57
CA LEU A 165 -13.38 21.07 -16.10
C LEU A 165 -13.11 19.71 -15.42
N ILE A 166 -13.68 18.60 -15.88
CA ILE A 166 -13.35 17.27 -15.32
C ILE A 166 -11.88 16.95 -15.52
N HIS A 167 -11.37 17.20 -16.73
CA HIS A 167 -9.97 16.92 -17.06
C HIS A 167 -9.01 17.92 -16.41
N GLY A 168 -9.37 19.21 -16.37
CA GLY A 168 -8.47 20.32 -16.02
C GLY A 168 -8.66 20.91 -14.62
N GLY A 169 -9.81 20.71 -13.98
CA GLY A 169 -10.11 21.29 -12.68
C GLY A 169 -9.51 20.49 -11.52
N ASP A 170 -9.04 21.17 -10.49
CA ASP A 170 -8.34 20.55 -9.36
C ASP A 170 -9.27 19.88 -8.35
N ALA A 171 -10.54 20.30 -8.30
CA ALA A 171 -11.51 19.80 -7.31
C ALA A 171 -11.76 18.29 -7.46
N ILE A 172 -11.94 17.79 -8.68
CA ILE A 172 -12.14 16.37 -8.97
C ILE A 172 -10.78 15.76 -9.26
N THR A 173 -10.25 15.00 -8.32
CA THR A 173 -8.91 14.41 -8.39
C THR A 173 -8.93 13.08 -9.15
N LYS A 174 -10.06 12.37 -9.14
CA LYS A 174 -10.25 11.10 -9.83
C LYS A 174 -11.65 10.99 -10.41
N ALA A 175 -11.76 10.46 -11.62
CA ALA A 175 -13.03 10.31 -12.34
C ALA A 175 -13.08 8.99 -13.08
N LEU A 176 -14.17 8.24 -12.89
CA LEU A 176 -14.46 6.98 -13.55
C LEU A 176 -15.83 7.03 -14.23
N ALA A 177 -15.98 6.28 -15.30
CA ALA A 177 -17.24 6.09 -16.02
C ALA A 177 -17.54 4.60 -16.19
N PHE A 178 -18.80 4.24 -16.05
CA PHE A 178 -19.30 2.88 -16.17
C PHE A 178 -20.41 2.86 -17.23
N PRO A 179 -20.08 2.50 -18.48
CA PRO A 179 -21.08 2.36 -19.55
C PRO A 179 -21.80 1.01 -19.41
N LEU A 180 -23.05 1.04 -18.97
CA LEU A 180 -23.86 -0.14 -18.65
C LEU A 180 -24.80 -0.46 -19.80
N ARG A 181 -25.00 -1.75 -20.09
CA ARG A 181 -26.06 -2.20 -20.98
C ARG A 181 -27.39 -2.20 -20.23
N MET A 182 -28.34 -1.41 -20.68
CA MET A 182 -29.68 -1.30 -20.08
C MET A 182 -30.70 -1.01 -21.18
N PRO A 183 -31.15 -2.04 -21.93
CA PRO A 183 -32.18 -1.87 -22.93
C PRO A 183 -33.52 -1.57 -22.25
N VAL A 184 -34.11 -0.44 -22.60
CA VAL A 184 -35.41 0.03 -22.11
C VAL A 184 -36.20 0.67 -23.24
N ALA A 185 -37.53 0.52 -23.19
CA ALA A 185 -38.43 1.07 -24.18
C ALA A 185 -39.63 1.78 -23.52
N GLY A 186 -39.75 3.07 -23.82
CA GLY A 186 -40.84 3.93 -23.36
C GLY A 186 -41.81 4.24 -24.49
N LYS A 187 -42.72 5.18 -24.23
CA LYS A 187 -43.72 5.58 -25.21
C LYS A 187 -43.13 6.41 -26.35
N HIS A 188 -42.12 7.22 -26.06
CA HIS A 188 -41.57 8.19 -27.01
C HIS A 188 -40.12 7.89 -27.38
N TYR A 189 -39.37 7.25 -26.48
CA TYR A 189 -37.96 6.96 -26.70
C TYR A 189 -37.61 5.52 -26.32
N SER A 190 -36.47 5.06 -26.83
CA SER A 190 -35.80 3.83 -26.40
C SER A 190 -34.33 4.13 -26.13
N ALA A 191 -33.71 3.31 -25.28
CA ALA A 191 -32.28 3.39 -24.99
C ALA A 191 -31.71 1.99 -24.81
N ASN A 192 -30.44 1.81 -25.20
CA ASN A 192 -29.72 0.53 -25.03
C ASN A 192 -28.75 0.54 -23.84
N GLY A 193 -28.39 1.74 -23.36
CA GLY A 193 -27.33 1.92 -22.40
C GLY A 193 -27.58 3.05 -21.43
N LEU A 194 -26.95 2.93 -20.27
CA LEU A 194 -26.91 3.92 -19.21
C LEU A 194 -25.45 4.21 -18.88
N MET A 195 -25.15 5.41 -18.42
CA MET A 195 -23.84 5.80 -17.94
C MET A 195 -23.91 6.13 -16.45
N VAL A 196 -23.01 5.53 -15.67
CA VAL A 196 -22.75 5.93 -14.29
C VAL A 196 -21.37 6.55 -14.22
N TYR A 197 -21.23 7.73 -13.64
CA TYR A 197 -19.93 8.32 -13.34
C TYR A 197 -19.68 8.35 -11.84
N ALA A 198 -18.42 8.22 -11.45
CA ALA A 198 -17.94 8.47 -10.10
C ALA A 198 -16.88 9.57 -10.15
N PHE A 199 -17.17 10.71 -9.52
CA PHE A 199 -16.25 11.83 -9.38
C PHE A 199 -15.80 11.93 -7.92
N ALA A 200 -14.54 11.63 -7.69
CA ALA A 200 -13.91 11.78 -6.38
C ALA A 200 -13.37 13.19 -6.21
N VAL A 201 -13.85 13.88 -5.18
CA VAL A 201 -13.48 15.25 -4.82
C VAL A 201 -12.35 15.21 -3.80
N GLY A 202 -11.26 15.92 -4.09
CA GLY A 202 -10.07 15.98 -3.25
C GLY A 202 -9.30 14.65 -3.10
N PRO A 203 -8.11 14.66 -2.49
CA PRO A 203 -7.28 13.47 -2.34
C PRO A 203 -7.93 12.36 -1.50
N GLN A 204 -8.66 12.72 -0.44
CA GLN A 204 -9.36 11.76 0.41
C GLN A 204 -10.51 11.08 -0.33
N GLY A 205 -11.28 11.81 -1.16
CA GLY A 205 -12.30 11.22 -2.02
C GLY A 205 -11.72 10.23 -3.03
N ALA A 206 -10.54 10.54 -3.60
CA ALA A 206 -9.85 9.62 -4.50
C ALA A 206 -9.41 8.33 -3.79
N ALA A 207 -8.79 8.45 -2.61
CA ALA A 207 -8.39 7.31 -1.80
C ALA A 207 -9.59 6.44 -1.39
N ALA A 208 -10.72 7.08 -1.05
CA ALA A 208 -11.97 6.37 -0.75
C ALA A 208 -12.51 5.62 -1.96
N LEU A 209 -12.51 6.24 -3.15
CA LEU A 209 -12.93 5.58 -4.39
C LEU A 209 -12.00 4.41 -4.75
N ASP A 210 -10.69 4.54 -4.51
CA ASP A 210 -9.73 3.43 -4.65
C ASP A 210 -10.02 2.28 -3.71
N ALA A 211 -10.33 2.57 -2.45
CA ALA A 211 -10.70 1.55 -1.47
C ALA A 211 -11.99 0.80 -1.90
N LEU A 212 -12.98 1.50 -2.45
CA LEU A 212 -14.21 0.89 -2.96
C LEU A 212 -14.00 -0.02 -4.18
N LEU A 213 -13.07 0.34 -5.06
CA LEU A 213 -12.65 -0.50 -6.19
C LEU A 213 -11.91 -1.74 -5.69
N ALA A 214 -10.91 -1.54 -4.82
CA ALA A 214 -10.08 -2.61 -4.29
C ALA A 214 -10.87 -3.62 -3.45
N SER A 215 -11.89 -3.16 -2.71
CA SER A 215 -12.76 -4.03 -1.93
C SER A 215 -13.79 -4.79 -2.78
N GLY A 216 -13.87 -4.51 -4.09
CA GLY A 216 -14.85 -5.09 -4.99
C GLY A 216 -16.31 -4.68 -4.71
N ARG A 217 -16.56 -3.64 -3.89
CA ARG A 217 -17.92 -3.20 -3.55
C ARG A 217 -18.67 -2.77 -4.80
N ILE A 218 -18.08 -1.88 -5.59
CA ILE A 218 -18.67 -1.43 -6.86
C ILE A 218 -18.96 -2.63 -7.78
N ALA A 219 -18.04 -3.61 -7.82
CA ALA A 219 -18.13 -4.81 -8.64
C ALA A 219 -19.28 -5.77 -8.25
N GLN A 220 -19.86 -5.62 -7.05
CA GLN A 220 -21.06 -6.39 -6.64
C GLN A 220 -22.31 -5.96 -7.43
N VAL A 221 -22.31 -4.74 -7.97
CA VAL A 221 -23.48 -4.16 -8.67
C VAL A 221 -23.16 -3.87 -10.13
N ILE A 222 -21.98 -3.31 -10.40
CA ILE A 222 -21.51 -2.96 -11.73
C ILE A 222 -20.35 -3.88 -12.09
N THR A 223 -20.60 -4.86 -12.96
CA THR A 223 -19.60 -5.87 -13.34
C THR A 223 -18.73 -5.41 -14.51
N GLU A 224 -19.15 -4.36 -15.20
CA GLU A 224 -18.43 -3.71 -16.28
C GLU A 224 -17.14 -3.05 -15.79
N PRO A 225 -16.03 -3.15 -16.56
CA PRO A 225 -14.80 -2.47 -16.20
C PRO A 225 -14.98 -0.94 -16.24
N PRO A 226 -14.52 -0.19 -15.22
CA PRO A 226 -14.58 1.27 -15.21
C PRO A 226 -13.65 1.87 -16.27
N ALA A 227 -14.20 2.71 -17.13
CA ALA A 227 -13.44 3.61 -17.97
C ALA A 227 -12.84 4.73 -17.10
N ARG A 228 -11.51 4.74 -16.98
CA ARG A 228 -10.77 5.79 -16.28
C ARG A 228 -10.81 7.06 -17.12
N LEU A 229 -11.22 8.16 -16.51
CA LEU A 229 -11.20 9.49 -17.12
C LEU A 229 -10.07 10.36 -16.53
N LYS A 230 -9.79 10.19 -15.24
CA LYS A 230 -8.75 10.91 -14.49
C LYS A 230 -8.29 10.09 -13.28
N PRO A 231 -7.00 10.16 -12.88
CA PRO A 231 -5.87 10.77 -13.58
C PRO A 231 -5.39 9.91 -14.76
N LEU A 232 -4.79 10.56 -15.77
CA LEU A 232 -4.18 9.89 -16.93
C LEU A 232 -2.64 10.06 -16.96
N ASP A 233 -2.08 10.77 -15.99
CA ASP A 233 -0.65 11.11 -15.85
C ASP A 233 0.10 10.19 -14.86
N ARG A 234 -0.57 9.22 -14.25
CA ARG A 234 0.01 8.31 -13.25
C ARG A 234 -0.65 6.96 -13.27
N ASP A 235 0.08 5.95 -12.80
CA ASP A 235 -0.37 4.56 -12.70
C ASP A 235 -0.96 4.06 -14.01
N THR A 236 -0.29 4.41 -15.11
CA THR A 236 -0.74 4.20 -16.50
C THR A 236 -0.39 2.81 -17.02
N VAL A 237 0.67 2.24 -16.46
CA VAL A 237 1.12 0.89 -16.72
C VAL A 237 1.43 0.17 -15.42
N ARG A 238 1.42 -1.14 -15.48
CA ARG A 238 1.86 -2.04 -14.40
C ARG A 238 2.99 -2.91 -14.94
N LEU A 239 4.02 -3.09 -14.12
CA LEU A 239 5.07 -4.08 -14.35
C LEU A 239 4.76 -5.34 -13.56
N ALA A 240 4.57 -6.46 -14.25
CA ALA A 240 4.39 -7.77 -13.64
C ALA A 240 5.61 -8.65 -13.95
N PRO A 241 6.33 -9.20 -12.95
CA PRO A 241 7.51 -10.01 -13.22
C PRO A 241 7.11 -11.33 -13.89
N ARG A 242 7.75 -11.65 -15.03
CA ARG A 242 7.56 -12.92 -15.76
C ARG A 242 8.63 -13.93 -15.39
N ARG A 243 9.89 -13.49 -15.42
CA ARG A 243 11.06 -14.33 -15.16
C ARG A 243 12.20 -13.45 -14.69
N VAL A 244 13.01 -13.94 -13.77
CA VAL A 244 14.29 -13.31 -13.47
C VAL A 244 15.39 -14.23 -13.97
N VAL A 245 16.29 -13.67 -14.77
CA VAL A 245 17.51 -14.36 -15.17
C VAL A 245 18.47 -14.21 -13.99
N ASN A 246 18.61 -15.30 -13.25
CA ASN A 246 19.36 -15.33 -12.01
C ASN A 246 20.78 -14.83 -12.21
N ALA A 247 21.17 -13.87 -11.38
CA ALA A 247 22.57 -13.64 -11.07
C ALA A 247 22.99 -14.62 -9.96
N PRO A 248 24.25 -15.06 -9.93
CA PRO A 248 24.77 -15.83 -8.80
C PRO A 248 24.46 -15.12 -7.48
N GLY A 249 23.74 -15.81 -6.58
CA GLY A 249 23.39 -15.29 -5.25
C GLY A 249 22.17 -14.38 -5.17
N VAL A 250 21.29 -14.29 -6.17
CA VAL A 250 20.03 -13.53 -6.07
C VAL A 250 18.83 -14.32 -6.57
N SER A 251 17.76 -14.41 -5.77
CA SER A 251 16.45 -14.94 -6.18
C SER A 251 15.36 -13.89 -6.04
N PHE A 252 14.38 -13.92 -6.92
CA PHE A 252 13.27 -12.96 -6.90
C PHE A 252 11.93 -13.66 -6.74
N THR A 253 11.03 -13.07 -5.97
CA THR A 253 9.64 -13.51 -5.82
C THR A 253 8.69 -12.31 -5.87
N SER A 254 7.44 -12.51 -6.28
CA SER A 254 6.39 -11.50 -6.15
C SER A 254 5.38 -11.98 -5.14
N ASP A 255 4.87 -11.08 -4.29
CA ASP A 255 3.72 -11.41 -3.46
C ASP A 255 2.38 -11.11 -4.16
N ALA A 256 1.28 -11.52 -3.53
CA ALA A 256 -0.09 -11.32 -4.04
C ALA A 256 -0.50 -9.84 -4.16
N ARG A 257 0.27 -8.92 -3.56
CA ARG A 257 0.06 -7.46 -3.65
C ARG A 257 0.93 -6.82 -4.74
N GLY A 258 1.70 -7.62 -5.48
CA GLY A 258 2.57 -7.16 -6.56
C GLY A 258 3.88 -6.53 -6.08
N VAL A 259 4.28 -6.76 -4.82
CA VAL A 259 5.60 -6.32 -4.32
C VAL A 259 6.66 -7.29 -4.82
N LEU A 260 7.69 -6.76 -5.48
CA LEU A 260 8.84 -7.55 -5.90
C LEU A 260 9.81 -7.70 -4.72
N ARG A 261 10.12 -8.94 -4.37
CA ARG A 261 11.10 -9.28 -3.34
C ARG A 261 12.35 -9.83 -4.01
N ALA A 262 13.50 -9.27 -3.67
CA ALA A 262 14.81 -9.70 -4.14
C ALA A 262 15.59 -10.26 -2.94
N ASP A 263 15.70 -11.58 -2.84
CA ASP A 263 16.49 -12.25 -1.83
C ASP A 263 17.94 -12.36 -2.31
N VAL A 264 18.85 -11.68 -1.62
CA VAL A 264 20.27 -11.57 -1.96
C VAL A 264 21.09 -12.37 -0.94
N ALA A 265 21.99 -13.20 -1.45
CA ALA A 265 22.95 -13.95 -0.65
C ALA A 265 23.99 -12.99 -0.03
N PRO A 266 24.41 -13.22 1.22
CA PRO A 266 25.28 -12.31 1.96
C PRO A 266 26.69 -12.17 1.37
N ASP A 267 27.09 -13.04 0.45
CA ASP A 267 28.38 -13.05 -0.24
C ASP A 267 28.32 -12.49 -1.68
N ALA A 268 27.15 -12.03 -2.15
CA ALA A 268 26.99 -11.47 -3.49
C ALA A 268 27.69 -10.10 -3.63
N ARG A 269 28.77 -10.04 -4.42
CA ARG A 269 29.63 -8.83 -4.54
C ARG A 269 29.25 -7.88 -5.67
N THR A 270 28.68 -8.37 -6.78
CA THR A 270 28.31 -7.56 -7.96
C THR A 270 27.10 -8.11 -8.72
N PRO A 271 25.90 -8.26 -8.12
CA PRO A 271 24.77 -8.80 -8.85
C PRO A 271 24.12 -7.71 -9.72
N GLN A 272 24.24 -7.89 -11.03
CA GLN A 272 23.30 -7.31 -12.00
C GLN A 272 22.15 -8.29 -12.18
N ALA A 273 20.92 -7.84 -11.98
CA ALA A 273 19.75 -8.67 -12.22
C ALA A 273 19.13 -8.29 -13.56
N ARG A 274 18.96 -9.29 -14.43
CA ARG A 274 18.14 -9.14 -15.63
C ARG A 274 16.74 -9.69 -15.35
N ILE A 275 15.75 -8.83 -15.46
CA ILE A 275 14.35 -9.14 -15.17
C ILE A 275 13.54 -9.03 -16.46
N GLU A 276 12.77 -10.05 -16.75
CA GLU A 276 11.75 -10.07 -17.80
C GLU A 276 10.39 -9.76 -17.16
N TRP A 277 9.70 -8.76 -17.71
CA TRP A 277 8.41 -8.25 -17.25
C TRP A 277 7.34 -8.45 -18.32
N TYR A 278 6.10 -8.46 -17.86
CA TYR A 278 4.96 -7.99 -18.62
C TYR A 278 4.70 -6.52 -18.27
N LEU A 279 4.74 -5.68 -19.28
CA LEU A 279 4.26 -4.31 -19.26
C LEU A 279 2.79 -4.31 -19.65
N GLU A 280 1.92 -3.96 -18.70
CA GLU A 280 0.47 -3.99 -18.88
C GLU A 280 -0.08 -2.57 -18.84
N ASN A 281 -0.85 -2.17 -19.84
CA ASN A 281 -1.59 -0.92 -19.82
C ASN A 281 -2.83 -1.06 -18.92
N THR A 282 -2.90 -0.23 -17.87
CA THR A 282 -3.97 -0.20 -16.88
C THR A 282 -5.01 0.90 -17.16
N MET A 283 -4.80 1.73 -18.18
CA MET A 283 -5.68 2.84 -18.55
C MET A 283 -6.83 2.41 -19.45
N TYR A 284 -7.68 1.46 -19.03
CA TYR A 284 -8.93 1.26 -19.75
C TYR A 284 -9.74 2.57 -19.78
N PRO A 285 -10.21 3.08 -20.95
CA PRO A 285 -10.31 2.40 -22.24
C PRO A 285 -9.25 2.80 -23.31
N TYR A 286 -8.18 3.46 -22.91
CA TYR A 286 -7.15 4.03 -23.78
C TYR A 286 -6.05 3.04 -24.15
N THR A 287 -5.79 2.89 -25.44
CA THR A 287 -4.54 2.31 -25.96
C THR A 287 -3.43 3.36 -25.88
N ILE A 288 -2.26 2.96 -25.39
CA ILE A 288 -1.03 3.75 -25.55
C ILE A 288 -0.55 3.50 -26.99
N SER A 289 -0.85 4.43 -27.89
CA SER A 289 -0.49 4.34 -29.31
C SER A 289 1.02 4.35 -29.47
N SER A 290 1.68 5.26 -28.76
CA SER A 290 3.13 5.38 -28.69
C SER A 290 3.54 5.98 -27.35
N ALA A 291 4.71 5.59 -26.82
CA ALA A 291 5.41 6.28 -25.74
C ALA A 291 6.89 5.88 -25.70
N THR A 292 7.72 6.77 -25.14
CA THR A 292 9.12 6.53 -24.82
C THR A 292 9.27 6.08 -23.36
N LEU A 293 9.93 4.95 -23.12
CA LEU A 293 10.12 4.35 -21.81
C LEU A 293 11.49 4.69 -21.23
N SER A 294 11.52 5.06 -19.96
CA SER A 294 12.74 5.11 -19.15
C SER A 294 12.45 4.62 -17.75
N ALA A 295 13.43 3.99 -17.10
CA ALA A 295 13.23 3.43 -15.76
C ALA A 295 14.41 3.77 -14.83
N ARG A 296 14.10 3.93 -13.54
CA ARG A 296 15.09 4.14 -12.48
C ARG A 296 14.72 3.31 -11.26
N SER A 297 15.71 2.85 -10.52
CA SER A 297 15.54 2.23 -9.21
C SER A 297 15.96 3.22 -8.13
N LEU A 298 15.15 3.35 -7.09
CA LEU A 298 15.49 4.05 -5.86
C LEU A 298 15.60 2.99 -4.76
N LEU A 299 16.82 2.55 -4.49
CA LEU A 299 17.11 1.48 -3.53
C LEU A 299 18.11 2.00 -2.50
N ALA A 300 17.80 1.81 -1.22
CA ALA A 300 18.66 2.25 -0.10
C ALA A 300 19.10 3.74 -0.21
N GLY A 301 18.19 4.60 -0.68
CA GLY A 301 18.44 6.04 -0.84
C GLY A 301 19.23 6.44 -2.09
N GLU A 302 19.72 5.49 -2.90
CA GLU A 302 20.39 5.77 -4.17
C GLU A 302 19.44 5.62 -5.36
N SER A 303 19.47 6.60 -6.27
CA SER A 303 18.77 6.55 -7.55
C SER A 303 19.72 6.07 -8.64
N ARG A 304 19.41 4.96 -9.29
CA ARG A 304 20.21 4.39 -10.40
C ARG A 304 19.35 4.15 -11.64
N PRO A 305 19.85 4.41 -12.86
CA PRO A 305 19.11 4.10 -14.07
C PRO A 305 18.96 2.58 -14.28
N ILE A 306 17.83 2.17 -14.83
CA ILE A 306 17.58 0.78 -15.26
C ILE A 306 17.66 0.75 -16.79
N ALA A 307 18.51 -0.13 -17.32
CA ALA A 307 18.60 -0.33 -18.76
C ALA A 307 17.43 -1.19 -19.24
N LEU A 308 16.59 -0.64 -20.13
CA LEU A 308 15.47 -1.36 -20.74
C LEU A 308 15.89 -1.92 -22.10
N ASP A 309 15.45 -3.13 -22.43
CA ASP A 309 15.71 -3.75 -23.74
C ASP A 309 15.08 -2.95 -24.90
N THR A 310 13.95 -2.31 -24.62
CA THR A 310 13.30 -1.37 -25.53
C THR A 310 12.95 -0.09 -24.77
N GLN A 311 13.20 1.03 -25.43
CA GLN A 311 12.82 2.36 -24.95
C GLN A 311 11.53 2.86 -25.61
N ARG A 312 10.87 2.05 -26.44
CA ARG A 312 9.62 2.45 -27.11
C ARG A 312 8.57 1.37 -26.96
N VAL A 313 7.36 1.83 -26.70
CA VAL A 313 6.15 1.00 -26.72
C VAL A 313 5.22 1.54 -27.80
N ARG A 314 4.52 0.63 -28.49
CA ARG A 314 3.54 0.96 -29.53
C ARG A 314 2.31 0.09 -29.39
N ALA A 315 1.15 0.68 -29.64
CA ALA A 315 -0.14 0.00 -29.66
C ALA A 315 -0.41 -0.90 -28.42
N LEU A 316 0.01 -0.45 -27.22
CA LEU A 316 -0.22 -1.21 -25.99
C LEU A 316 -1.68 -1.04 -25.56
N ALA A 317 -2.51 -2.03 -25.89
CA ALA A 317 -3.93 -2.04 -25.57
C ALA A 317 -4.16 -2.33 -24.06
N PRO A 318 -5.24 -1.78 -23.47
CA PRO A 318 -5.62 -2.10 -22.09
C PRO A 318 -5.76 -3.61 -21.87
N GLY A 319 -5.15 -4.12 -20.79
CA GLY A 319 -5.24 -5.54 -20.42
C GLY A 319 -4.49 -6.51 -21.33
N GLN A 320 -3.75 -6.03 -22.33
CA GLN A 320 -2.85 -6.87 -23.14
C GLN A 320 -1.40 -6.68 -22.68
N PRO A 321 -0.77 -7.71 -22.09
CA PRO A 321 0.62 -7.60 -21.63
C PRO A 321 1.61 -7.60 -22.80
N ALA A 322 2.60 -6.70 -22.75
CA ALA A 322 3.74 -6.69 -23.67
C ALA A 322 5.03 -7.12 -22.94
N PRO A 323 5.91 -7.94 -23.55
CA PRO A 323 7.17 -8.31 -22.93
C PRO A 323 8.12 -7.11 -22.85
N LEU A 324 8.77 -6.93 -21.70
CA LEU A 324 9.80 -5.92 -21.49
C LEU A 324 10.94 -6.53 -20.69
N GLY A 325 12.17 -6.52 -21.20
CA GLY A 325 13.35 -6.88 -20.42
C GLY A 325 14.02 -5.66 -19.83
N SER A 326 14.64 -5.84 -18.66
CA SER A 326 15.44 -4.81 -18.01
C SER A 326 16.68 -5.38 -17.33
N SER A 327 17.75 -4.60 -17.28
CA SER A 327 18.93 -4.88 -16.45
C SER A 327 19.08 -3.81 -15.37
N MET A 328 19.22 -4.22 -14.11
CA MET A 328 19.39 -3.33 -12.97
C MET A 328 20.55 -3.77 -12.07
N ALA A 329 21.26 -2.80 -11.51
CA ALA A 329 22.26 -3.04 -10.47
C ALA A 329 21.57 -3.03 -9.09
N LEU A 330 21.85 -4.03 -8.26
CA LEU A 330 21.40 -4.08 -6.87
C LEU A 330 22.42 -3.36 -5.95
N PRO A 331 21.97 -2.67 -4.89
CA PRO A 331 22.84 -1.89 -4.01
C PRO A 331 23.56 -2.78 -2.99
N VAL A 332 24.29 -3.79 -3.44
CA VAL A 332 24.95 -4.75 -2.55
C VAL A 332 26.07 -4.16 -1.71
N ALA A 333 26.67 -3.05 -2.14
CA ALA A 333 27.67 -2.34 -1.35
C ALA A 333 27.11 -1.78 -0.03
N GLN A 334 25.79 -1.58 0.04
CA GLN A 334 25.11 -1.11 1.25
C GLN A 334 24.49 -2.25 2.08
N ILE A 335 24.63 -3.50 1.63
CA ILE A 335 24.20 -4.66 2.41
C ILE A 335 25.16 -4.77 3.61
N PRO A 336 24.65 -4.74 4.86
CA PRO A 336 25.49 -4.89 6.02
C PRO A 336 26.33 -6.16 5.97
N ASP A 337 27.57 -6.13 6.46
CA ASP A 337 28.40 -7.34 6.55
C ASP A 337 27.72 -8.40 7.45
N LYS A 338 27.98 -9.68 7.21
CA LYS A 338 27.47 -10.80 8.03
C LYS A 338 27.89 -10.73 9.51
N TRP A 339 28.94 -9.98 9.82
CA TRP A 339 29.42 -9.71 11.18
C TRP A 339 28.96 -8.35 11.73
N SER A 340 28.18 -7.61 10.96
CA SER A 340 27.66 -6.31 11.39
C SER A 340 26.66 -6.44 12.53
N LEU A 341 26.50 -5.35 13.29
CA LEU A 341 25.50 -5.26 14.35
C LEU A 341 24.07 -5.42 13.80
N ALA A 342 23.82 -5.06 12.53
CA ALA A 342 22.56 -5.27 11.84
C ALA A 342 22.27 -6.76 11.56
N ALA A 343 23.28 -7.51 11.14
CA ALA A 343 23.19 -8.97 10.93
C ALA A 343 23.00 -9.73 12.26
N LEU A 344 23.66 -9.29 13.34
CA LEU A 344 23.45 -9.86 14.68
C LEU A 344 22.04 -9.54 15.23
N LYS A 345 21.55 -8.31 15.02
CA LYS A 345 20.20 -7.89 15.44
C LYS A 345 19.10 -8.59 14.66
N SER A 346 19.34 -8.98 13.41
CA SER A 346 18.36 -9.74 12.65
C SER A 346 18.18 -11.16 13.21
N ALA A 347 19.10 -11.67 14.04
CA ALA A 347 18.95 -12.90 14.81
C ALA A 347 18.48 -14.12 13.97
N GLY A 348 18.89 -14.18 12.70
CA GLY A 348 18.48 -15.23 11.75
C GLY A 348 17.28 -14.87 10.86
N SER A 349 16.63 -13.71 11.06
CA SER A 349 15.64 -13.15 10.14
C SER A 349 16.30 -12.37 9.00
N ALA A 350 15.54 -12.16 7.92
CA ALA A 350 15.98 -11.34 6.79
C ALA A 350 16.10 -9.87 7.21
N TYR A 351 17.19 -9.22 6.80
CA TYR A 351 17.29 -7.76 6.80
C TYR A 351 16.60 -7.23 5.54
N VAL A 352 15.64 -6.31 5.70
CA VAL A 352 14.81 -5.80 4.60
C VAL A 352 15.17 -4.34 4.30
N LEU A 353 15.59 -4.10 3.06
CA LEU A 353 15.80 -2.77 2.50
C LEU A 353 14.60 -2.41 1.60
N PRO A 354 13.75 -1.46 2.00
CA PRO A 354 12.68 -0.99 1.15
C PRO A 354 13.24 -0.15 0.00
N GLY A 355 12.56 -0.23 -1.14
CA GLY A 355 12.91 0.53 -2.34
C GLY A 355 11.73 0.60 -3.32
N ARG A 356 11.97 1.22 -4.46
CA ARG A 356 10.98 1.31 -5.54
C ARG A 356 11.65 1.36 -6.91
N ILE A 357 10.92 0.90 -7.92
CA ILE A 357 11.26 1.11 -9.33
C ILE A 357 10.24 2.10 -9.88
N GLU A 358 10.72 3.14 -10.55
CA GLU A 358 9.90 4.13 -11.24
C GLU A 358 10.09 3.93 -12.74
N LEU A 359 8.99 3.68 -13.45
CA LEU A 359 8.92 3.62 -14.90
C LEU A 359 8.23 4.89 -15.38
N HIS A 360 8.92 5.65 -16.23
CA HIS A 360 8.41 6.86 -16.85
C HIS A 360 8.10 6.61 -18.30
N LEU A 361 6.93 7.08 -18.72
CA LEU A 361 6.49 7.17 -20.10
C LEU A 361 6.56 8.65 -20.47
N ALA A 362 7.27 8.97 -21.54
CA ALA A 362 7.33 10.30 -22.16
C ALA A 362 6.79 10.24 -23.59
N ASP A 363 6.47 11.39 -24.18
CA ASP A 363 5.89 11.51 -25.52
C ASP A 363 4.69 10.58 -25.73
N GLN A 364 3.86 10.44 -24.69
CA GLN A 364 2.76 9.50 -24.64
C GLN A 364 1.60 9.99 -25.51
N GLU A 365 1.18 9.13 -26.44
CA GLU A 365 -0.02 9.32 -27.25
C GLU A 365 -1.10 8.33 -26.84
N LEU A 366 -2.22 8.85 -26.33
CA LEU A 366 -3.38 8.05 -25.96
C LEU A 366 -4.44 8.09 -27.04
N ALA A 367 -4.94 6.91 -27.43
CA ALA A 367 -6.09 6.78 -28.30
C ALA A 367 -7.14 5.87 -27.66
N LEU A 368 -8.41 6.13 -27.89
CA LEU A 368 -9.46 5.21 -27.47
C LEU A 368 -9.35 3.88 -28.21
N SER A 369 -9.37 2.78 -27.44
CA SER A 369 -9.34 1.43 -28.01
C SER A 369 -10.54 1.18 -28.92
N GLN A 370 -10.30 0.39 -29.98
CA GLN A 370 -11.36 0.03 -30.94
C GLN A 370 -12.51 -0.71 -30.27
N ALA A 371 -12.21 -1.63 -29.35
CA ALA A 371 -13.21 -2.38 -28.58
C ALA A 371 -14.13 -1.44 -27.78
N PHE A 372 -13.58 -0.38 -27.16
CA PHE A 372 -14.39 0.59 -26.45
C PHE A 372 -15.28 1.42 -27.39
N ARG A 373 -14.75 1.87 -28.53
CA ARG A 373 -15.54 2.59 -29.55
C ARG A 373 -16.73 1.76 -30.04
N GLN A 374 -16.51 0.48 -30.35
CA GLN A 374 -17.55 -0.45 -30.76
C GLN A 374 -18.59 -0.65 -29.66
N ARG A 375 -18.14 -0.82 -28.40
CA ARG A 375 -19.03 -0.93 -27.24
C ARG A 375 -19.91 0.30 -27.07
N MET A 376 -19.32 1.50 -27.15
CA MET A 376 -20.06 2.76 -27.03
C MET A 376 -21.08 2.92 -28.16
N ALA A 377 -20.71 2.58 -29.41
CA ALA A 377 -21.64 2.60 -30.53
C ALA A 377 -22.82 1.61 -30.36
N ALA A 378 -22.59 0.46 -29.73
CA ALA A 378 -23.65 -0.50 -29.42
C ALA A 378 -24.59 -0.03 -28.29
N LEU A 379 -24.03 0.65 -27.28
CA LEU A 379 -24.79 1.16 -26.14
C LEU A 379 -25.57 2.44 -26.45
N PHE A 380 -25.02 3.29 -27.32
CA PHE A 380 -25.56 4.61 -27.67
C PHE A 380 -25.56 4.78 -29.20
N PRO A 381 -26.40 4.02 -29.93
CA PRO A 381 -26.40 4.04 -31.39
C PRO A 381 -26.82 5.40 -31.93
N GLY A 382 -26.05 5.92 -32.89
CA GLY A 382 -26.30 7.21 -33.54
C GLY A 382 -25.84 8.42 -32.74
N ASP A 383 -25.40 8.26 -31.49
CA ASP A 383 -24.84 9.36 -30.70
C ASP A 383 -23.33 9.50 -30.96
N PRO A 384 -22.81 10.73 -31.07
CA PRO A 384 -21.38 10.95 -31.10
C PRO A 384 -20.76 10.49 -29.77
N LEU A 385 -19.52 10.02 -29.84
CA LEU A 385 -18.80 9.65 -28.62
C LEU A 385 -18.65 10.90 -27.73
N PRO A 386 -19.00 10.83 -26.44
CA PRO A 386 -18.86 11.96 -25.53
C PRO A 386 -17.41 12.43 -25.40
N ASP A 387 -17.19 13.74 -25.51
CA ASP A 387 -15.87 14.38 -25.43
C ASP A 387 -15.14 14.08 -24.11
N ILE A 388 -15.86 13.72 -23.04
CA ILE A 388 -15.25 13.31 -21.75
C ILE A 388 -14.28 12.13 -21.91
N PHE A 389 -14.51 11.26 -22.90
CA PHE A 389 -13.64 10.12 -23.18
C PHE A 389 -12.44 10.50 -24.06
N ILE A 390 -12.39 11.69 -24.65
CA ILE A 390 -11.24 12.12 -25.46
C ILE A 390 -10.11 12.53 -24.50
N PRO A 391 -8.92 11.90 -24.58
CA PRO A 391 -7.83 12.23 -23.69
C PRO A 391 -7.29 13.64 -24.03
N PRO A 392 -6.98 14.48 -23.04
CA PRO A 392 -6.48 15.82 -23.30
C PRO A 392 -5.03 15.78 -23.81
N ALA A 393 -4.70 16.61 -24.80
CA ALA A 393 -3.38 16.63 -25.47
C ALA A 393 -2.17 16.90 -24.56
N ARG A 394 -2.40 17.40 -23.34
CA ARG A 394 -1.37 17.68 -22.32
C ARG A 394 -0.84 16.44 -21.62
N VAL A 395 -1.52 15.29 -21.70
CA VAL A 395 -1.10 14.06 -21.03
C VAL A 395 -0.05 13.35 -21.89
N GLN A 396 1.15 13.91 -21.88
CA GLN A 396 2.30 13.43 -22.66
C GLN A 396 3.29 12.63 -21.82
N ALA A 397 3.14 12.66 -20.50
CA ALA A 397 4.01 11.91 -19.62
C ALA A 397 3.20 11.22 -18.52
N SER A 398 3.69 10.07 -18.10
CA SER A 398 3.17 9.38 -16.94
C SER A 398 4.22 8.58 -16.20
N THR A 399 3.95 8.31 -14.92
CA THR A 399 4.84 7.51 -14.08
C THR A 399 4.08 6.35 -13.45
N ALA A 400 4.71 5.18 -13.43
CA ALA A 400 4.28 4.00 -12.70
C ALA A 400 5.35 3.65 -11.65
N VAL A 401 4.89 3.33 -10.43
CA VAL A 401 5.77 2.99 -9.31
C VAL A 401 5.54 1.55 -8.88
N LEU A 402 6.61 0.76 -8.83
CA LEU A 402 6.61 -0.60 -8.32
C LEU A 402 7.39 -0.65 -7.00
N PRO A 403 6.76 -0.97 -5.86
CA PRO A 403 7.49 -1.19 -4.62
C PRO A 403 8.39 -2.43 -4.71
N VAL A 404 9.60 -2.33 -4.18
CA VAL A 404 10.61 -3.40 -4.16
C VAL A 404 11.14 -3.59 -2.73
N GLU A 405 11.31 -4.83 -2.31
CA GLU A 405 11.97 -5.20 -1.06
C GLU A 405 13.23 -6.02 -1.36
N VAL A 406 14.40 -5.53 -0.94
CA VAL A 406 15.64 -6.32 -1.00
C VAL A 406 15.85 -6.98 0.36
N ARG A 407 15.98 -8.30 0.38
CA ARG A 407 16.06 -9.12 1.59
C ARG A 407 17.39 -9.83 1.65
N VAL A 408 18.03 -9.83 2.81
CA VAL A 408 19.32 -10.52 3.02
C VAL A 408 19.22 -11.45 4.20
N HIS A 409 19.51 -12.73 3.97
CA HIS A 409 19.48 -13.78 4.99
C HIS A 409 20.87 -14.02 5.54
N TYR A 410 21.15 -13.43 6.70
CA TYR A 410 22.33 -13.77 7.49
C TYR A 410 21.95 -14.99 8.34
N GLY A 411 22.33 -16.20 7.90
CA GLY A 411 22.04 -17.43 8.66
C GLY A 411 22.53 -17.35 10.12
N MET A 412 22.14 -18.28 10.98
CA MET A 412 22.42 -18.21 12.43
C MET A 412 23.91 -18.32 12.83
N GLY A 413 24.82 -18.55 11.88
CA GLY A 413 26.25 -18.77 12.12
C GLY A 413 26.94 -17.69 12.96
N PRO A 414 26.85 -16.39 12.62
CA PRO A 414 27.47 -15.31 13.40
C PRO A 414 26.93 -15.24 14.84
N LEU A 415 25.62 -15.47 15.03
CA LEU A 415 25.00 -15.50 16.34
C LEU A 415 25.52 -16.68 17.18
N LEU A 416 25.59 -17.88 16.58
CA LEU A 416 26.13 -19.06 17.26
C LEU A 416 27.62 -18.91 17.60
N ALA A 417 28.40 -18.28 16.72
CA ALA A 417 29.80 -17.98 16.99
C ALA A 417 29.97 -17.02 18.17
N LEU A 418 29.14 -15.97 18.25
CA LEU A 418 29.14 -15.03 19.37
C LEU A 418 28.74 -15.70 20.69
N VAL A 419 27.68 -16.52 20.67
CA VAL A 419 27.25 -17.31 21.83
C VAL A 419 28.35 -18.29 22.25
N GLY A 420 28.98 -18.98 21.30
CA GLY A 420 30.09 -19.89 21.55
C GLY A 420 31.30 -19.20 22.17
N ALA A 421 31.67 -18.02 21.68
CA ALA A 421 32.77 -17.22 22.23
C ALA A 421 32.46 -16.76 23.66
N LEU A 422 31.22 -16.34 23.94
CA LEU A 422 30.79 -15.96 25.28
C LEU A 422 30.83 -17.16 26.24
N LEU A 423 30.37 -18.34 25.81
CA LEU A 423 30.44 -19.56 26.60
C LEU A 423 31.88 -20.00 26.88
N ALA A 424 32.77 -19.90 25.87
CA ALA A 424 34.18 -20.20 26.04
C ALA A 424 34.86 -19.24 27.04
N LEU A 425 34.54 -17.94 26.97
CA LEU A 425 35.03 -16.96 27.93
C LEU A 425 34.53 -17.25 29.35
N LEU A 426 33.25 -17.58 29.51
CA LEU A 426 32.68 -17.98 30.80
C LEU A 426 33.35 -19.25 31.36
N ALA A 427 33.63 -20.23 30.51
CA ALA A 427 34.34 -21.44 30.90
C ALA A 427 35.77 -21.13 31.35
N LEU A 428 36.50 -20.27 30.65
CA LEU A 428 37.84 -19.81 31.05
C LEU A 428 37.81 -19.08 32.39
N LEU A 429 36.85 -18.19 32.61
CA LEU A 429 36.66 -17.50 33.89
C LEU A 429 36.33 -18.48 35.02
N ALA A 430 35.48 -19.47 34.77
CA ALA A 430 35.15 -20.51 35.73
C ALA A 430 36.37 -21.38 36.09
N VAL A 431 37.19 -21.77 35.10
CA VAL A 431 38.44 -22.50 35.30
C VAL A 431 39.46 -21.66 36.08
N ALA A 432 39.60 -20.38 35.76
CA ALA A 432 40.48 -19.47 36.48
C ALA A 432 40.04 -19.28 37.94
N ALA A 433 38.74 -19.05 38.17
CA ALA A 433 38.16 -18.96 39.51
C ALA A 433 38.35 -20.26 40.30
N TRP A 434 38.14 -21.41 39.66
CA TRP A 434 38.38 -22.72 40.27
C TRP A 434 39.86 -22.93 40.61
N ALA A 435 40.78 -22.58 39.70
CA ALA A 435 42.22 -22.70 39.92
C ALA A 435 42.72 -21.80 41.07
N LEU A 436 42.15 -20.60 41.21
CA LEU A 436 42.41 -19.68 42.32
C LEU A 436 41.82 -20.19 43.65
N ALA A 437 40.61 -20.76 43.61
CA ALA A 437 39.90 -21.24 44.79
C ALA A 437 40.40 -22.62 45.28
N ARG A 438 41.06 -23.41 44.43
CA ARG A 438 41.52 -24.77 44.75
C ARG A 438 42.54 -24.73 45.91
N PRO A 439 42.24 -25.38 47.04
CA PRO A 439 43.18 -25.45 48.16
C PRO A 439 44.39 -26.31 47.76
N ARG A 440 45.59 -25.79 48.01
CA ARG A 440 46.86 -26.48 47.78
C ARG A 440 47.45 -26.91 49.12
N LYS A 441 47.92 -28.15 49.17
CA LYS A 441 48.58 -28.71 50.35
C LYS A 441 50.08 -28.64 50.10
N VAL A 442 50.83 -28.24 51.13
CA VAL A 442 52.29 -28.30 51.12
C VAL A 442 52.77 -28.88 52.44
N GLN A 443 53.80 -29.70 52.38
CA GLN A 443 54.49 -30.17 53.56
C GLN A 443 55.59 -29.18 53.91
N VAL A 444 55.60 -28.71 55.16
CA VAL A 444 56.64 -27.84 55.69
C VAL A 444 57.31 -28.58 56.83
N THR A 445 58.64 -28.69 56.78
CA THR A 445 59.43 -29.22 57.89
C THR A 445 59.90 -28.05 58.75
N VAL A 446 59.57 -28.07 60.04
CA VAL A 446 59.99 -27.09 61.05
C VAL A 446 60.62 -27.88 62.19
N ASP A 447 61.88 -27.60 62.53
CA ASP A 447 62.61 -28.27 63.62
C ASP A 447 62.52 -29.81 63.55
N GLU A 448 62.80 -30.36 62.35
CA GLU A 448 62.73 -31.78 61.99
C GLU A 448 61.34 -32.43 62.00
N GLU A 449 60.28 -31.67 62.27
CA GLU A 449 58.89 -32.17 62.28
C GLU A 449 58.14 -31.76 61.00
N MET A 450 57.53 -32.73 60.33
CA MET A 450 56.79 -32.50 59.08
C MET A 450 55.33 -32.13 59.35
N ARG A 451 54.91 -30.94 58.91
CA ARG A 451 53.53 -30.44 59.04
C ARG A 451 52.90 -30.19 57.68
N THR A 452 51.64 -30.58 57.50
CA THR A 452 50.91 -30.30 56.24
C THR A 452 50.08 -29.02 56.40
N MET A 453 50.43 -27.98 55.65
CA MET A 453 49.67 -26.73 55.60
C MET A 453 48.80 -26.67 54.34
N ARG A 454 47.65 -25.99 54.44
CA ARG A 454 46.71 -25.83 53.31
C ARG A 454 46.42 -24.36 53.08
N GLY A 455 46.76 -23.86 51.89
CA GLY A 455 46.53 -22.47 51.49
C GLY A 455 45.84 -22.37 50.13
N ARG A 456 45.18 -21.24 49.87
CA ARG A 456 44.68 -20.88 48.52
C ARG A 456 45.66 -19.91 47.86
N ALA A 457 45.65 -19.84 46.54
CA ALA A 457 46.50 -18.88 45.84
C ALA A 457 46.20 -17.45 46.31
N GLY A 458 47.25 -16.68 46.64
CA GLY A 458 47.14 -15.33 47.19
C GLY A 458 47.07 -15.23 48.73
N THR A 459 47.02 -16.37 49.44
CA THR A 459 47.01 -16.37 50.92
C THR A 459 48.41 -16.49 51.52
N THR A 460 48.58 -15.88 52.68
CA THR A 460 49.80 -15.98 53.50
C THR A 460 49.43 -16.55 54.87
N GLN A 461 50.18 -17.54 55.35
CA GLN A 461 49.97 -18.18 56.65
C GLN A 461 51.26 -18.12 57.46
N ALA A 462 51.17 -17.69 58.72
CA ALA A 462 52.32 -17.70 59.63
C ALA A 462 52.67 -19.13 60.06
N ILE A 463 53.97 -19.44 60.10
CA ILE A 463 54.54 -20.70 60.54
C ILE A 463 55.20 -20.47 61.90
N HIS A 464 54.85 -21.28 62.90
CA HIS A 464 55.35 -21.14 64.26
C HIS A 464 56.14 -22.39 64.69
N ASP A 465 57.17 -22.18 65.51
CA ASP A 465 57.97 -23.25 66.13
C ASP A 465 57.22 -23.93 67.29
N ARG A 466 57.87 -24.90 67.95
CA ARG A 466 57.29 -25.62 69.10
C ARG A 466 57.06 -24.74 70.33
N HIS A 467 57.68 -23.56 70.40
CA HIS A 467 57.52 -22.61 71.49
C HIS A 467 56.44 -21.55 71.19
N GLY A 468 55.79 -21.64 70.02
CA GLY A 468 54.72 -20.72 69.60
C GLY A 468 55.22 -19.44 68.94
N GLU A 469 56.53 -19.31 68.71
CA GLU A 469 57.12 -18.13 68.09
C GLU A 469 57.09 -18.24 66.56
N GLN A 470 56.83 -17.13 65.87
CA GLN A 470 56.76 -17.10 64.41
C GLN A 470 58.15 -17.24 63.79
N VAL A 471 58.35 -18.27 62.97
CA VAL A 471 59.63 -18.60 62.34
C VAL A 471 59.69 -18.33 60.84
N ALA A 472 58.54 -18.32 60.15
CA ALA A 472 58.43 -17.96 58.73
C ALA A 472 56.99 -17.61 58.35
N GLN A 473 56.79 -17.12 57.13
CA GLN A 473 55.47 -17.00 56.49
C GLN A 473 55.39 -17.85 55.23
N LEU A 474 54.37 -18.68 55.13
CA LEU A 474 54.04 -19.45 53.94
C LEU A 474 53.14 -18.63 53.02
N LYS A 475 53.68 -18.13 51.90
CA LYS A 475 52.87 -17.54 50.82
C LYS A 475 52.52 -18.59 49.77
N THR A 476 51.23 -18.79 49.56
CA THR A 476 50.72 -19.68 48.51
C THR A 476 50.45 -18.86 47.24
N THR A 477 51.09 -19.22 46.13
CA THR A 477 50.96 -18.53 44.84
C THR A 477 50.19 -19.39 43.82
N LEU A 478 49.91 -18.81 42.66
CA LEU A 478 49.34 -19.54 41.51
C LEU A 478 50.25 -20.67 41.00
N PHE A 479 51.56 -20.62 41.26
CA PHE A 479 52.54 -21.57 40.69
C PHE A 479 53.24 -22.44 41.74
N GLY A 480 52.99 -22.22 43.04
CA GLY A 480 53.64 -22.99 44.11
C GLY A 480 53.65 -22.27 45.45
N HIS A 481 54.44 -22.77 46.39
CA HIS A 481 54.59 -22.21 47.73
C HIS A 481 55.94 -21.52 47.87
N ARG A 482 55.99 -20.40 48.58
CA ARG A 482 57.23 -19.67 48.88
C ARG A 482 57.25 -19.31 50.37
N LEU A 483 58.42 -19.50 50.99
CA LEU A 483 58.68 -18.98 52.32
C LEU A 483 59.09 -17.51 52.22
N LEU A 484 58.46 -16.68 53.03
CA LEU A 484 58.80 -15.27 53.24
C LEU A 484 59.20 -15.08 54.70
N ASP A 485 59.99 -14.04 54.97
CA ASP A 485 60.35 -13.59 56.33
C ASP A 485 60.83 -14.73 57.25
N VAL A 486 61.79 -15.53 56.75
CA VAL A 486 62.39 -16.63 57.53
C VAL A 486 63.30 -16.04 58.59
N ARG A 487 63.01 -16.34 59.87
CA ARG A 487 63.80 -15.86 61.01
C ARG A 487 65.22 -16.42 60.95
N GLU A 488 66.20 -15.57 61.20
CA GLU A 488 67.62 -15.94 61.18
C GLU A 488 67.90 -17.05 62.21
N GLY A 489 68.53 -18.14 61.78
CA GLY A 489 68.77 -19.34 62.59
C GLY A 489 67.63 -20.38 62.63
N ALA A 490 66.47 -20.12 62.02
CA ALA A 490 65.37 -21.08 61.99
C ALA A 490 65.55 -22.19 60.92
N GLN A 491 65.27 -23.45 61.28
CA GLN A 491 65.32 -24.59 60.37
C GLN A 491 63.95 -24.88 59.75
N VAL A 492 63.58 -24.08 58.73
CA VAL A 492 62.31 -24.26 57.99
C VAL A 492 62.60 -24.65 56.55
N ARG A 493 62.03 -25.78 56.09
CA ARG A 493 62.17 -26.26 54.70
C ARG A 493 60.82 -26.59 54.09
N LEU A 494 60.66 -26.22 52.81
CA LEU A 494 59.51 -26.64 52.01
C LEU A 494 59.76 -28.06 51.46
N GLY A 495 58.84 -28.98 51.75
CA GLY A 495 58.72 -30.26 51.07
C GLY A 495 58.02 -30.11 49.71
N ARG A 496 58.07 -31.16 48.89
CA ARG A 496 57.40 -31.19 47.58
C ARG A 496 55.88 -31.13 47.69
#